data_AF-A0A9Q9ID57-F1
#
_entry.id   AF-A0A9Q9ID57-F1
#
_cell.length_a   1.000
_cell.length_b   1.000
_cell.length_c   1.000
_cell.angle_alpha   90.00
_cell.angle_beta   90.00
_cell.angle_gamma   90.00
#
_symmetry.space_group_name_H-M   'P 1'
#
loop_
_entity.id
_entity.type
_entity.pdbx_description
1 polymer ?
#
loop_
_entity_poly.entity_id
_entity_poly.type
_entity_poly.pdbx_seq_one_letter_code
_entity_poly.pdbx_strand_id
1 'polypeptide(L)'
;MRLQLLVRTGLVALLAAGSVAVAADPAAAWSVAPCVSGGPTAEDGALATRLNSTLTGSMRGYMTAYRVSCARAVVSAVEHRGMAERAAVIAITTTIVETTIQNVSETVDHDSLGLFQQRASWGSVSQRLDPAWATNAFLDKMVRLYPNNSWLSAPIGEICQAVQVSDFPDKYALRVGDARTIVTALWGSGVARDFNGDGHADLLARNATTKDVHLYRGDGSGFASGTGENIGNNFSAFDEFISVGDFSNDGNADLMVRNAATKNLHLYRGNGSGGFASGTGEQIGTNFSAFDRFVGIGDFSGDGKADLLVRNATTKNLHLYRGDGSGFASGTGEQVGTNFSAFDLFVGAGDFSGDGKPDLIVRNASTKNLHLYRGNGSGGFVSGTGEQIGTNFSAFDMLIGAGDFSGDGRADLIARNASTKNLHLYRGDGSGFASGTGEQIGTNFSAFDRIV
;
A
#
# COMPACT_ATOMS: atom_id res chain seq x y z
N MET A 1 -34.96 -8.71 -28.23
CA MET A 1 -35.29 -7.87 -29.41
C MET A 1 -33.97 -7.33 -29.95
N ARG A 2 -33.62 -7.62 -31.21
CA ARG A 2 -32.31 -7.31 -31.83
C ARG A 2 -32.11 -5.79 -31.98
N LEU A 3 -30.93 -5.26 -31.69
CA LEU A 3 -30.51 -3.94 -32.16
C LEU A 3 -29.23 -4.06 -32.99
N GLN A 4 -29.32 -3.60 -34.24
CA GLN A 4 -28.26 -3.59 -35.24
C GLN A 4 -27.34 -2.38 -35.05
N LEU A 5 -26.05 -2.60 -35.33
CA LEU A 5 -24.99 -1.61 -35.37
C LEU A 5 -25.20 -0.68 -36.58
N LEU A 6 -25.43 0.62 -36.35
CA LEU A 6 -25.42 1.64 -37.40
C LEU A 6 -24.20 2.54 -37.22
N VAL A 7 -23.18 2.36 -38.06
CA VAL A 7 -22.05 3.27 -38.16
C VAL A 7 -22.48 4.44 -39.05
N ARG A 8 -22.60 5.65 -38.48
CA ARG A 8 -22.76 6.89 -39.24
C ARG A 8 -21.39 7.54 -39.43
N THR A 9 -20.87 7.52 -40.65
CA THR A 9 -19.72 8.32 -41.07
C THR A 9 -20.15 9.78 -41.28
N GLY A 10 -19.67 10.67 -40.43
CA GLY A 10 -19.78 12.13 -40.60
C GLY A 10 -18.40 12.72 -40.89
N LEU A 11 -18.22 13.26 -42.09
CA LEU A 11 -17.06 14.02 -42.52
C LEU A 11 -17.13 15.44 -41.91
N VAL A 12 -16.11 15.89 -41.18
CA VAL A 12 -15.99 17.30 -40.74
C VAL A 12 -14.61 17.84 -41.11
N ALA A 13 -14.63 19.02 -41.74
CA ALA A 13 -13.50 19.75 -42.26
C ALA A 13 -12.63 20.38 -41.17
N LEU A 14 -11.34 20.50 -41.49
CA LEU A 14 -10.26 21.06 -40.71
C LEU A 14 -10.45 22.58 -40.47
N LEU A 15 -10.32 23.03 -39.22
CA LEU A 15 -9.86 24.38 -38.84
C LEU A 15 -9.05 24.26 -37.55
N ALA A 16 -7.78 24.65 -37.63
CA ALA A 16 -6.76 24.42 -36.62
C ALA A 16 -6.78 25.50 -35.51
N ALA A 17 -6.75 25.05 -34.25
CA ALA A 17 -6.15 25.78 -33.12
C ALA A 17 -5.70 24.75 -32.07
N GLY A 18 -4.43 24.84 -31.66
CA GLY A 18 -3.73 23.82 -30.86
C GLY A 18 -4.38 23.55 -29.51
N SER A 19 -4.87 22.32 -29.36
CA SER A 19 -5.10 21.64 -28.09
C SER A 19 -4.60 20.20 -28.29
N VAL A 20 -3.89 19.66 -27.30
CA VAL A 20 -3.40 18.27 -27.34
C VAL A 20 -4.64 17.38 -27.34
N ALA A 21 -5.02 16.89 -28.52
CA ALA A 21 -6.12 15.96 -28.67
C ALA A 21 -5.72 14.64 -28.02
N VAL A 22 -6.32 14.32 -26.88
CA VAL A 22 -6.37 12.97 -26.35
C VAL A 22 -7.05 12.12 -27.43
N ALA A 23 -6.33 11.14 -27.97
CA ALA A 23 -6.90 10.21 -28.93
C ALA A 23 -8.13 9.52 -28.30
N ALA A 24 -9.29 9.67 -28.95
CA ALA A 24 -10.52 9.05 -28.51
C ALA A 24 -10.41 7.51 -28.57
N ASP A 25 -10.68 6.86 -27.44
CA ASP A 25 -10.72 5.42 -27.24
C ASP A 25 -11.93 4.82 -27.98
N PRO A 26 -11.80 3.73 -28.78
CA PRO A 26 -12.92 3.17 -29.55
C PRO A 26 -13.84 2.21 -28.77
N ALA A 27 -13.85 2.26 -27.44
CA ALA A 27 -14.93 1.68 -26.62
C ALA A 27 -16.05 2.73 -26.46
N ALA A 28 -17.33 2.31 -26.51
CA ALA A 28 -18.51 3.19 -26.47
C ALA A 28 -18.32 4.39 -25.53
N ALA A 29 -18.46 5.61 -26.06
CA ALA A 29 -18.15 6.86 -25.37
C ALA A 29 -19.20 7.15 -24.27
N TRP A 30 -19.12 6.42 -23.16
CA TRP A 30 -19.91 6.71 -21.98
C TRP A 30 -19.34 7.92 -21.24
N SER A 31 -20.21 8.74 -20.68
CA SER A 31 -19.80 9.70 -19.65
C SER A 31 -19.24 8.95 -18.45
N VAL A 32 -18.09 9.41 -17.95
CA VAL A 32 -17.39 8.78 -16.81
C VAL A 32 -17.14 9.77 -15.67
N ALA A 33 -17.06 9.25 -14.45
CA ALA A 33 -16.60 9.95 -13.27
C ALA A 33 -15.14 9.57 -12.95
N PRO A 34 -14.38 10.43 -12.24
CA PRO A 34 -13.08 10.06 -11.69
C PRO A 34 -13.20 8.85 -10.75
N CYS A 35 -12.16 8.03 -10.69
CA CYS A 35 -12.08 6.92 -9.74
C CYS A 35 -11.30 7.25 -8.46
N VAL A 36 -10.48 8.30 -8.50
CA VAL A 36 -9.66 8.77 -7.38
C VAL A 36 -9.64 10.31 -7.39
N SER A 37 -9.45 10.94 -6.23
CA SER A 37 -9.59 12.39 -6.03
C SER A 37 -8.54 13.27 -6.73
N GLY A 38 -7.52 12.69 -7.37
CA GLY A 38 -6.53 13.40 -8.20
C GLY A 38 -6.56 13.03 -9.69
N GLY A 39 -7.46 12.13 -10.10
CA GLY A 39 -7.42 11.53 -11.43
C GLY A 39 -6.22 10.59 -11.63
N PRO A 40 -5.97 10.17 -12.89
CA PRO A 40 -4.87 9.25 -13.21
C PRO A 40 -3.49 9.89 -13.05
N THR A 41 -2.52 9.11 -12.57
CA THR A 41 -1.12 9.55 -12.42
C THR A 41 -0.25 9.16 -13.64
N ALA A 42 1.02 9.56 -13.62
CA ALA A 42 1.98 9.15 -14.65
C ALA A 42 2.32 7.65 -14.55
N GLU A 43 2.38 7.13 -13.33
CA GLU A 43 2.59 5.71 -12.98
C GLU A 43 1.42 4.87 -13.50
N ASP A 44 0.18 5.35 -13.35
CA ASP A 44 -1.01 4.72 -13.94
C ASP A 44 -0.84 4.59 -15.48
N GLY A 45 -0.24 5.60 -16.14
CA GLY A 45 0.06 5.58 -17.58
C GLY A 45 1.18 4.61 -17.97
N ALA A 46 2.26 4.56 -17.19
CA ALA A 46 3.36 3.61 -17.40
C ALA A 46 2.88 2.17 -17.20
N LEU A 47 2.11 1.91 -16.14
CA LEU A 47 1.52 0.61 -15.87
C LEU A 47 0.51 0.21 -16.96
N ALA A 48 -0.31 1.13 -17.45
CA ALA A 48 -1.21 0.86 -18.58
C ALA A 48 -0.43 0.38 -19.81
N THR A 49 0.73 0.99 -20.10
CA THR A 49 1.61 0.58 -21.20
C THR A 49 2.15 -0.84 -21.00
N ARG A 50 2.61 -1.18 -19.79
CA ARG A 50 3.08 -2.54 -19.44
C ARG A 50 1.96 -3.58 -19.49
N LEU A 51 0.77 -3.25 -19.00
CA LEU A 51 -0.37 -4.15 -19.02
C LEU A 51 -0.83 -4.43 -20.45
N ASN A 52 -0.83 -3.42 -21.33
CA ASN A 52 -1.20 -3.62 -22.73
C ASN A 52 -0.25 -4.55 -23.50
N SER A 53 1.02 -4.68 -23.08
CA SER A 53 1.96 -5.62 -23.69
C SER A 53 1.86 -7.05 -23.13
N THR A 54 1.28 -7.22 -21.93
CA THR A 54 1.23 -8.50 -21.20
C THR A 54 -0.15 -9.15 -21.20
N LEU A 55 -1.23 -8.36 -21.24
CA LEU A 55 -2.60 -8.86 -21.29
C LEU A 55 -2.84 -9.65 -22.58
N THR A 56 -3.61 -10.72 -22.47
CA THR A 56 -3.89 -11.65 -23.58
C THR A 56 -5.37 -11.79 -23.89
N GLY A 57 -6.26 -11.35 -22.98
CA GLY A 57 -7.70 -11.38 -23.14
C GLY A 57 -8.27 -10.07 -23.71
N SER A 58 -9.50 -9.76 -23.30
CA SER A 58 -10.27 -8.62 -23.83
C SER A 58 -9.73 -7.26 -23.42
N MET A 59 -8.92 -7.17 -22.36
CA MET A 59 -8.32 -5.92 -21.90
C MET A 59 -7.03 -5.57 -22.64
N ARG A 60 -6.51 -6.47 -23.49
CA ARG A 60 -5.28 -6.22 -24.27
C ARG A 60 -5.45 -5.01 -25.20
N GLY A 61 -4.60 -4.00 -25.02
CA GLY A 61 -4.62 -2.77 -25.81
C GLY A 61 -5.69 -1.76 -25.34
N TYR A 62 -6.45 -2.09 -24.30
CA TYR A 62 -7.49 -1.23 -23.75
C TYR A 62 -7.08 -0.59 -22.42
N MET A 63 -5.96 -0.93 -21.80
CA MET A 63 -5.55 -0.24 -20.57
C MET A 63 -5.13 1.21 -20.89
N THR A 64 -5.69 2.15 -20.14
CA THR A 64 -5.33 3.57 -20.14
C THR A 64 -5.00 3.97 -18.71
N ALA A 65 -4.31 5.11 -18.52
CA ALA A 65 -4.07 5.63 -17.17
C ALA A 65 -5.38 5.73 -16.35
N TYR A 66 -6.48 6.13 -17.00
CA TYR A 66 -7.81 6.14 -16.39
C TYR A 66 -8.30 4.78 -15.93
N ARG A 67 -8.22 3.75 -16.78
CA ARG A 67 -8.63 2.39 -16.39
C ARG A 67 -7.74 1.80 -15.32
N VAL A 68 -6.45 2.13 -15.31
CA VAL A 68 -5.53 1.72 -14.24
C VAL A 68 -5.88 2.41 -12.93
N SER A 69 -6.16 3.72 -12.91
CA SER A 69 -6.57 4.40 -11.68
C SER A 69 -7.90 3.87 -11.12
N CYS A 70 -8.81 3.45 -11.99
CA CYS A 70 -10.04 2.76 -11.59
C CYS A 70 -9.80 1.35 -11.04
N ALA A 71 -8.93 0.57 -11.68
CA ALA A 71 -8.55 -0.75 -11.17
C ALA A 71 -7.84 -0.63 -9.81
N ARG A 72 -6.94 0.36 -9.67
CA ARG A 72 -6.24 0.69 -8.43
C ARG A 72 -7.22 1.03 -7.31
N ALA A 73 -8.22 1.87 -7.57
CA ALA A 73 -9.25 2.19 -6.57
C ALA A 73 -10.02 0.96 -6.08
N VAL A 74 -10.31 0.00 -6.97
CA VAL A 74 -10.97 -1.27 -6.59
C VAL A 74 -10.02 -2.16 -5.78
N VAL A 75 -8.76 -2.29 -6.18
CA VAL A 75 -7.75 -3.08 -5.47
C VAL A 75 -7.50 -2.51 -4.07
N SER A 76 -7.28 -1.20 -3.94
CA SER A 76 -7.08 -0.54 -2.65
C SER A 76 -8.30 -0.66 -1.73
N ALA A 77 -9.53 -0.64 -2.29
CA ALA A 77 -10.72 -0.86 -1.48
C ALA A 77 -10.83 -2.30 -0.93
N VAL A 78 -10.28 -3.29 -1.63
CA VAL A 78 -10.21 -4.69 -1.17
C VAL A 78 -9.10 -4.83 -0.11
N GLU A 79 -7.95 -4.21 -0.32
CA GLU A 79 -6.82 -4.18 0.62
C GLU A 79 -7.23 -3.51 1.93
N HIS A 80 -7.84 -2.33 1.90
CA HIS A 80 -8.36 -1.64 3.09
C HIS A 80 -9.43 -2.43 3.85
N ARG A 81 -10.07 -3.40 3.20
CA ARG A 81 -11.04 -4.30 3.83
C ARG A 81 -10.37 -5.52 4.48
N GLY A 82 -9.06 -5.69 4.33
CA GLY A 82 -8.33 -6.86 4.82
C GLY A 82 -8.72 -8.16 4.13
N MET A 83 -9.19 -8.10 2.87
CA MET A 83 -9.53 -9.29 2.10
C MET A 83 -8.34 -9.74 1.24
N ALA A 84 -8.22 -11.05 1.00
CA ALA A 84 -7.14 -11.60 0.18
C ALA A 84 -7.19 -11.14 -1.29
N GLU A 85 -6.05 -11.23 -2.01
CA GLU A 85 -5.89 -10.87 -3.44
C GLU A 85 -7.01 -11.40 -4.32
N ARG A 86 -7.43 -12.64 -4.04
CA ARG A 86 -8.52 -13.30 -4.75
C ARG A 86 -9.81 -12.46 -4.78
N ALA A 87 -10.13 -11.73 -3.71
CA ALA A 87 -11.30 -10.85 -3.67
C ALA A 87 -11.17 -9.69 -4.67
N ALA A 88 -9.97 -9.13 -4.85
CA ALA A 88 -9.72 -8.14 -5.89
C ALA A 88 -9.79 -8.73 -7.28
N VAL A 89 -9.30 -9.96 -7.48
CA VAL A 89 -9.49 -10.68 -8.76
C VAL A 89 -10.97 -10.83 -9.08
N ILE A 90 -11.81 -11.18 -8.10
CA ILE A 90 -13.27 -11.30 -8.29
C ILE A 90 -13.88 -9.93 -8.63
N ALA A 91 -13.52 -8.88 -7.89
CA ALA A 91 -14.02 -7.53 -8.12
C ALA A 91 -13.62 -6.98 -9.51
N ILE A 92 -12.33 -7.07 -9.87
CA ILE A 92 -11.83 -6.63 -11.19
C ILE A 92 -12.41 -7.48 -12.32
N THR A 93 -12.58 -8.80 -12.14
CA THR A 93 -13.29 -9.63 -13.13
C THR A 93 -14.67 -9.08 -13.42
N THR A 94 -15.37 -8.63 -12.37
CA THR A 94 -16.70 -8.04 -12.50
C THR A 94 -16.64 -6.71 -13.25
N THR A 95 -15.76 -5.77 -12.86
CA THR A 95 -15.69 -4.45 -13.51
C THR A 95 -15.23 -4.52 -14.97
N ILE A 96 -14.42 -5.52 -15.35
CA ILE A 96 -14.09 -5.78 -16.76
C ILE A 96 -15.35 -6.13 -17.56
N VAL A 97 -16.22 -7.00 -17.03
CA VAL A 97 -17.45 -7.42 -17.73
C VAL A 97 -18.47 -6.29 -17.80
N GLU A 98 -18.66 -5.56 -16.70
CA GLU A 98 -19.72 -4.55 -16.61
C GLU A 98 -19.40 -3.27 -17.37
N THR A 99 -18.14 -2.81 -17.32
CA THR A 99 -17.78 -1.46 -17.79
C THR A 99 -16.46 -1.38 -18.53
N THR A 100 -15.74 -2.48 -18.69
CA THR A 100 -14.33 -2.46 -19.15
C THR A 100 -13.49 -1.56 -18.22
N ILE A 101 -13.74 -1.68 -16.90
CA ILE A 101 -13.08 -0.92 -15.82
C ILE A 101 -13.29 0.60 -15.96
N GLN A 102 -14.53 1.06 -16.14
CA GLN A 102 -14.86 2.49 -16.26
C GLN A 102 -15.91 2.88 -15.23
N ASN A 103 -15.72 4.00 -14.54
CA ASN A 103 -16.69 4.51 -13.58
C ASN A 103 -17.76 5.32 -14.30
N VAL A 104 -18.67 4.60 -14.96
CA VAL A 104 -19.69 5.18 -15.83
C VAL A 104 -20.67 6.05 -15.04
N SER A 105 -20.74 7.34 -15.39
CA SER A 105 -21.52 8.37 -14.69
C SER A 105 -22.87 8.67 -15.34
N GLU A 106 -23.15 8.07 -16.49
CA GLU A 106 -24.46 8.11 -17.14
C GLU A 106 -25.18 6.77 -17.00
N THR A 107 -26.51 6.80 -17.00
CA THR A 107 -27.32 5.59 -16.95
C THR A 107 -27.30 4.92 -18.32
N VAL A 108 -26.57 3.81 -18.46
CA VAL A 108 -26.42 3.09 -19.73
C VAL A 108 -27.47 1.99 -19.89
N ASP A 109 -27.72 1.23 -18.82
CA ASP A 109 -28.80 0.24 -18.74
C ASP A 109 -29.69 0.53 -17.53
N HIS A 110 -30.94 0.93 -17.77
CA HIS A 110 -31.88 1.40 -16.75
C HIS A 110 -31.34 2.54 -15.86
N ASP A 111 -31.12 2.27 -14.58
CA ASP A 111 -30.66 3.18 -13.54
C ASP A 111 -29.26 2.81 -13.04
N SER A 112 -28.57 1.89 -13.73
CA SER A 112 -27.24 1.39 -13.39
C SER A 112 -26.15 2.44 -13.55
N LEU A 113 -25.23 2.50 -12.61
CA LEU A 113 -24.10 3.44 -12.59
C LEU A 113 -22.82 2.77 -12.05
N GLY A 114 -21.70 3.43 -12.32
CA GLY A 114 -20.40 3.14 -11.74
C GLY A 114 -19.73 1.88 -12.28
N LEU A 115 -18.58 1.56 -11.68
CA LEU A 115 -17.69 0.47 -12.10
C LEU A 115 -18.36 -0.90 -12.20
N PHE A 116 -19.33 -1.15 -11.32
CA PHE A 116 -20.04 -2.41 -11.19
C PHE A 116 -21.45 -2.39 -11.83
N GLN A 117 -21.83 -1.30 -12.54
CA GLN A 117 -23.19 -1.11 -13.08
C GLN A 117 -24.30 -1.41 -12.06
N GLN A 118 -24.13 -0.93 -10.83
CA GLN A 118 -25.09 -1.16 -9.75
C GLN A 118 -26.36 -0.33 -9.97
N ARG A 119 -27.54 -0.93 -9.82
CA ARG A 119 -28.86 -0.24 -9.85
C ARG A 119 -29.11 0.58 -8.59
N ALA A 120 -30.12 1.46 -8.59
CA ALA A 120 -30.46 2.30 -7.43
C ALA A 120 -30.83 1.52 -6.17
N SER A 121 -31.23 0.24 -6.31
CA SER A 121 -31.47 -0.66 -5.17
C SER A 121 -30.23 -0.96 -4.33
N TRP A 122 -29.02 -0.72 -4.88
CA TRP A 122 -27.77 -0.91 -4.14
C TRP A 122 -27.47 0.30 -3.25
N GLY A 123 -27.69 1.52 -3.74
CA GLY A 123 -27.37 2.76 -3.02
C GLY A 123 -27.66 4.02 -3.84
N SER A 124 -27.39 5.17 -3.23
CA SER A 124 -27.53 6.49 -3.88
C SER A 124 -26.59 6.65 -5.08
N VAL A 125 -26.84 7.65 -5.92
CA VAL A 125 -25.97 7.99 -7.07
C VAL A 125 -24.53 8.27 -6.61
N SER A 126 -24.36 9.09 -5.57
CA SER A 126 -23.03 9.42 -5.03
C SER A 126 -22.29 8.18 -4.54
N GLN A 127 -22.99 7.27 -3.86
CA GLN A 127 -22.42 6.03 -3.36
C GLN A 127 -21.98 5.11 -4.51
N ARG A 128 -22.82 4.92 -5.53
CA ARG A 128 -22.50 4.04 -6.66
C ARG A 128 -21.41 4.58 -7.58
N LEU A 129 -21.18 5.89 -7.58
CA LEU A 129 -20.07 6.54 -8.28
C LEU A 129 -18.78 6.65 -7.46
N ASP A 130 -18.81 6.31 -6.16
CA ASP A 130 -17.64 6.18 -5.31
C ASP A 130 -17.09 4.75 -5.45
N PRO A 131 -15.90 4.53 -6.05
CA PRO A 131 -15.34 3.20 -6.24
C PRO A 131 -15.12 2.41 -4.96
N ALA A 132 -14.72 3.07 -3.86
CA ALA A 132 -14.47 2.39 -2.59
C ALA A 132 -15.78 1.89 -2.00
N TRP A 133 -16.81 2.74 -2.00
CA TRP A 133 -18.14 2.35 -1.54
C TRP A 133 -18.74 1.25 -2.42
N ALA A 134 -18.69 1.39 -3.75
CA ALA A 134 -19.29 0.45 -4.70
C ALA A 134 -18.62 -0.94 -4.62
N THR A 135 -17.30 -0.97 -4.47
CA THR A 135 -16.53 -2.20 -4.25
C THR A 135 -16.93 -2.87 -2.93
N ASN A 136 -17.05 -2.10 -1.84
CA ASN A 136 -17.48 -2.65 -0.55
C ASN A 136 -18.90 -3.20 -0.59
N ALA A 137 -19.84 -2.52 -1.26
CA ALA A 137 -21.20 -3.01 -1.44
C ALA A 137 -21.24 -4.33 -2.23
N PHE A 138 -20.42 -4.45 -3.29
CA PHE A 138 -20.24 -5.68 -4.06
C PHE A 138 -19.71 -6.82 -3.17
N LEU A 139 -18.64 -6.57 -2.41
CA LEU A 139 -18.03 -7.54 -1.51
C LEU A 139 -18.98 -7.98 -0.37
N ASP A 140 -19.79 -7.06 0.17
CA ASP A 140 -20.82 -7.38 1.16
C ASP A 140 -21.83 -8.40 0.61
N LYS A 141 -22.30 -8.19 -0.63
CA LYS A 141 -23.23 -9.13 -1.28
C LYS A 141 -22.54 -10.46 -1.57
N MET A 142 -21.28 -10.45 -2.01
CA MET A 142 -20.48 -11.66 -2.20
C MET A 142 -20.41 -12.50 -0.93
N VAL A 143 -20.02 -11.90 0.21
CA VAL A 143 -19.87 -12.61 1.49
C VAL A 143 -21.22 -13.14 1.99
N ARG A 144 -22.32 -12.41 1.78
CA ARG A 144 -23.68 -12.92 2.11
C ARG A 144 -24.07 -14.15 1.29
N LEU A 145 -23.72 -14.19 0.01
CA LEU A 145 -24.03 -15.32 -0.89
C LEU A 145 -23.09 -16.50 -0.69
N TYR A 146 -21.86 -16.24 -0.25
CA TYR A 146 -20.80 -17.23 -0.02
C TYR A 146 -20.30 -17.16 1.44
N PRO A 147 -21.12 -17.58 2.42
CA PRO A 147 -20.76 -17.53 3.84
C PRO A 147 -19.61 -18.49 4.17
N ASN A 148 -19.03 -18.35 5.37
CA ASN A 148 -17.92 -19.18 5.86
C ASN A 148 -16.71 -19.24 4.91
N ASN A 149 -16.42 -18.12 4.24
CA ASN A 149 -15.33 -17.98 3.27
C ASN A 149 -15.38 -18.96 2.08
N SER A 150 -16.57 -19.49 1.74
CA SER A 150 -16.75 -20.40 0.59
C SER A 150 -16.39 -19.78 -0.77
N TRP A 151 -16.33 -18.44 -0.86
CA TRP A 151 -15.83 -17.70 -2.03
C TRP A 151 -14.32 -17.92 -2.30
N LEU A 152 -13.55 -18.37 -1.30
CA LEU A 152 -12.13 -18.68 -1.46
C LEU A 152 -11.87 -19.82 -2.45
N SER A 153 -12.80 -20.78 -2.52
CA SER A 153 -12.67 -21.97 -3.35
C SER A 153 -13.64 -22.00 -4.55
N ALA A 154 -14.75 -21.26 -4.49
CA ALA A 154 -15.73 -21.26 -5.56
C ALA A 154 -15.17 -20.64 -6.88
N PRO A 155 -15.62 -21.10 -8.06
CA PRO A 155 -15.19 -20.53 -9.33
C PRO A 155 -15.52 -19.03 -9.44
N ILE A 156 -14.52 -18.21 -9.79
CA ILE A 156 -14.67 -16.74 -9.79
C ILE A 156 -15.83 -16.28 -10.69
N GLY A 157 -16.01 -16.89 -11.86
CA GLY A 157 -17.10 -16.55 -12.76
C GLY A 157 -18.49 -16.79 -12.14
N GLU A 158 -18.66 -17.88 -11.40
CA GLU A 158 -19.90 -18.21 -10.68
C GLU A 158 -20.17 -17.23 -9.54
N ILE A 159 -19.11 -16.80 -8.83
CA ILE A 159 -19.21 -15.78 -7.79
C ILE A 159 -19.70 -14.46 -8.40
N CYS A 160 -19.04 -13.98 -9.46
CA CYS A 160 -19.40 -12.72 -10.13
C CYS A 160 -20.85 -12.76 -10.62
N GLN A 161 -21.25 -13.86 -11.27
CA GLN A 161 -22.61 -14.06 -11.75
C GLN A 161 -23.64 -14.09 -10.61
N ALA A 162 -23.35 -14.76 -9.50
CA ALA A 162 -24.27 -14.82 -8.37
C ALA A 162 -24.49 -13.43 -7.73
N VAL A 163 -23.44 -12.60 -7.70
CA VAL A 163 -23.51 -11.25 -7.15
C VAL A 163 -24.24 -10.30 -8.12
N GLN A 164 -23.93 -10.33 -9.41
CA GLN A 164 -24.48 -9.37 -10.39
C GLN A 164 -25.81 -9.80 -11.01
N VAL A 165 -26.05 -11.10 -11.14
CA VAL A 165 -27.24 -11.68 -11.79
C VAL A 165 -27.37 -11.17 -13.24
N SER A 166 -26.33 -11.38 -14.04
CA SER A 166 -26.29 -10.99 -15.45
C SER A 166 -27.02 -11.99 -16.36
N ASP A 167 -27.54 -11.54 -17.50
CA ASP A 167 -28.11 -12.40 -18.54
C ASP A 167 -27.04 -13.23 -19.30
N PHE A 168 -25.76 -12.96 -19.06
CA PHE A 168 -24.64 -13.59 -19.76
C PHE A 168 -23.59 -14.16 -18.78
N PRO A 169 -23.93 -15.24 -18.05
CA PRO A 169 -23.10 -15.78 -16.96
C PRO A 169 -21.69 -16.20 -17.39
N ASP A 170 -21.54 -16.67 -18.62
CA ASP A 170 -20.27 -17.21 -19.11
C ASP A 170 -19.21 -16.13 -19.37
N LYS A 171 -19.58 -14.84 -19.37
CA LYS A 171 -18.65 -13.74 -19.66
C LYS A 171 -17.58 -13.57 -18.59
N TYR A 172 -17.92 -13.72 -17.30
CA TYR A 172 -16.98 -13.47 -16.20
C TYR A 172 -15.81 -14.44 -16.21
N ALA A 173 -16.07 -15.73 -16.43
CA ALA A 173 -15.02 -16.76 -16.45
C ALA A 173 -13.93 -16.45 -17.50
N LEU A 174 -14.32 -15.87 -18.63
CA LEU A 174 -13.40 -15.48 -19.71
C LEU A 174 -12.54 -14.25 -19.37
N ARG A 175 -12.84 -13.52 -18.30
CA ARG A 175 -12.11 -12.30 -17.88
C ARG A 175 -11.17 -12.53 -16.70
N VAL A 176 -11.24 -13.68 -16.05
CA VAL A 176 -10.43 -14.00 -14.86
C VAL A 176 -8.93 -13.91 -15.15
N GLY A 177 -8.48 -14.31 -16.35
CA GLY A 177 -7.07 -14.23 -16.74
C GLY A 177 -6.55 -12.79 -16.75
N ASP A 178 -7.23 -11.89 -17.45
CA ASP A 178 -6.88 -10.46 -17.48
C ASP A 178 -7.01 -9.82 -16.09
N ALA A 179 -8.05 -10.16 -15.34
CA ALA A 179 -8.24 -9.65 -13.98
C ALA A 179 -7.08 -10.04 -13.07
N ARG A 180 -6.58 -11.28 -13.14
CA ARG A 180 -5.40 -11.70 -12.39
C ARG A 180 -4.18 -10.88 -12.79
N THR A 181 -3.90 -10.72 -14.08
CA THR A 181 -2.74 -9.92 -14.52
C THR A 181 -2.81 -8.47 -14.03
N ILE A 182 -4.00 -7.85 -14.11
CA ILE A 182 -4.21 -6.48 -13.63
C ILE A 182 -4.05 -6.40 -12.12
N VAL A 183 -4.68 -7.33 -11.39
CA VAL A 183 -4.61 -7.37 -9.92
C VAL A 183 -3.20 -7.65 -9.48
N THR A 184 -2.48 -8.65 -9.97
CA THR A 184 -1.09 -8.91 -9.59
C THR A 184 -0.16 -7.71 -9.84
N ALA A 185 -0.44 -6.87 -10.85
CA ALA A 185 0.35 -5.67 -11.10
C ALA A 185 -0.02 -4.46 -10.21
N LEU A 186 -1.13 -4.55 -9.48
CA LEU A 186 -1.67 -3.51 -8.58
C LEU A 186 -1.73 -3.97 -7.12
N TRP A 187 -1.76 -5.28 -6.88
CA TRP A 187 -1.91 -5.92 -5.60
C TRP A 187 -0.59 -5.82 -4.88
N GLY A 188 -0.57 -5.22 -3.70
CA GLY A 188 0.70 -4.88 -3.09
C GLY A 188 1.45 -3.75 -3.81
N SER A 189 0.82 -2.98 -4.71
CA SER A 189 1.35 -1.64 -5.05
C SER A 189 1.25 -0.67 -3.86
N GLY A 190 0.62 -1.12 -2.75
CA GLY A 190 0.70 -0.56 -1.42
C GLY A 190 1.56 -1.41 -0.46
N VAL A 191 2.49 -2.25 -0.96
CA VAL A 191 3.52 -2.83 -0.10
C VAL A 191 4.27 -1.66 0.51
N ALA A 192 4.04 -1.45 1.80
CA ALA A 192 4.77 -0.44 2.54
C ALA A 192 6.26 -0.71 2.27
N ARG A 193 6.97 0.35 1.85
CA ARG A 193 8.42 0.31 1.64
C ARG A 193 8.88 -0.36 0.34
N ASP A 194 8.04 -0.48 -0.69
CA ASP A 194 8.48 -0.70 -2.07
C ASP A 194 9.02 0.62 -2.66
N PHE A 195 10.35 0.75 -2.75
CA PHE A 195 10.99 1.97 -3.24
C PHE A 195 11.17 1.98 -4.76
N ASN A 196 10.91 0.85 -5.43
CA ASN A 196 11.26 0.64 -6.83
C ASN A 196 10.06 0.26 -7.73
N GLY A 197 8.88 0.06 -7.15
CA GLY A 197 7.63 -0.18 -7.85
C GLY A 197 7.54 -1.57 -8.48
N ASP A 198 8.28 -2.56 -7.96
CA ASP A 198 8.23 -3.95 -8.40
C ASP A 198 7.23 -4.82 -7.64
N GLY A 199 6.57 -4.26 -6.63
CA GLY A 199 5.58 -4.96 -5.80
C GLY A 199 6.19 -5.77 -4.67
N HIS A 200 7.48 -5.58 -4.36
CA HIS A 200 8.16 -6.21 -3.24
C HIS A 200 8.69 -5.17 -2.25
N ALA A 201 8.72 -5.53 -0.97
CA ALA A 201 9.26 -4.65 0.06
C ALA A 201 10.78 -4.55 -0.09
N ASP A 202 11.26 -3.31 -0.17
CA ASP A 202 12.68 -2.99 -0.26
C ASP A 202 13.25 -2.58 1.10
N LEU A 203 14.57 -2.46 1.16
CA LEU A 203 15.29 -2.01 2.36
C LEU A 203 16.26 -0.89 2.03
N LEU A 204 16.24 0.17 2.83
CA LEU A 204 17.21 1.24 2.75
C LEU A 204 18.24 1.11 3.87
N ALA A 205 19.52 1.13 3.51
CA ALA A 205 20.61 1.01 4.46
C ALA A 205 21.63 2.15 4.29
N ARG A 206 21.97 2.84 5.38
CA ARG A 206 23.01 3.87 5.36
C ARG A 206 24.37 3.32 5.72
N ASN A 207 25.35 3.52 4.85
CA ASN A 207 26.73 3.15 5.09
C ASN A 207 27.30 3.94 6.28
N ALA A 208 27.90 3.26 7.25
CA ALA A 208 28.42 3.83 8.47
C ALA A 208 29.64 4.73 8.24
N THR A 209 30.39 4.51 7.16
CA THR A 209 31.61 5.27 6.83
C THR A 209 31.30 6.40 5.87
N THR A 210 30.74 6.09 4.70
CA THR A 210 30.52 7.10 3.64
C THR A 210 29.28 7.96 3.91
N LYS A 211 28.35 7.45 4.72
CA LYS A 211 27.02 8.04 4.95
C LYS A 211 26.15 8.10 3.68
N ASP A 212 26.46 7.26 2.70
CA ASP A 212 25.60 7.07 1.53
C ASP A 212 24.46 6.11 1.88
N VAL A 213 23.32 6.28 1.20
CA VAL A 213 22.12 5.46 1.34
C VAL A 213 22.07 4.48 0.19
N HIS A 214 21.89 3.21 0.53
CA HIS A 214 21.82 2.12 -0.42
C HIS A 214 20.44 1.46 -0.40
N LEU A 215 19.93 1.14 -1.57
CA LEU A 215 18.72 0.34 -1.78
C LEU A 215 19.10 -1.14 -1.95
N TYR A 216 18.42 -1.98 -1.17
CA TYR A 216 18.39 -3.42 -1.36
C TYR A 216 17.02 -3.80 -1.86
N ARG A 217 16.96 -4.18 -3.14
CA ARG A 217 15.72 -4.63 -3.76
C ARG A 217 15.29 -5.97 -3.17
N GLY A 218 14.07 -6.05 -2.68
CA GLY A 218 13.47 -7.30 -2.22
C GLY A 218 12.93 -8.12 -3.38
N ASP A 219 12.86 -9.44 -3.22
CA ASP A 219 12.18 -10.35 -4.16
C ASP A 219 11.12 -11.22 -3.46
N GLY A 220 10.78 -10.86 -2.23
CA GLY A 220 9.90 -11.59 -1.33
C GLY A 220 10.51 -12.83 -0.66
N SER A 221 11.72 -13.24 -1.05
CA SER A 221 12.46 -14.35 -0.43
C SER A 221 13.70 -13.89 0.32
N GLY A 222 14.19 -12.69 0.02
CA GLY A 222 15.28 -12.04 0.72
C GLY A 222 15.85 -10.89 -0.08
N PHE A 223 17.15 -10.66 0.09
CA PHE A 223 17.88 -9.64 -0.66
C PHE A 223 19.03 -10.26 -1.44
N ALA A 224 19.23 -9.82 -2.68
CA ALA A 224 20.35 -10.27 -3.49
C ALA A 224 21.70 -10.03 -2.77
N SER A 225 22.61 -11.00 -2.86
CA SER A 225 23.94 -10.90 -2.25
C SER A 225 24.78 -9.81 -2.91
N GLY A 226 25.29 -8.84 -2.15
CA GLY A 226 26.16 -7.77 -2.66
C GLY A 226 26.11 -6.50 -1.83
N THR A 227 26.68 -5.41 -2.35
CA THR A 227 26.46 -4.06 -1.84
C THR A 227 25.26 -3.47 -2.58
N GLY A 228 24.17 -3.16 -1.86
CA GLY A 228 22.97 -2.55 -2.44
C GLY A 228 23.29 -1.34 -3.33
N GLU A 229 22.34 -0.96 -4.19
CA GLU A 229 22.52 0.16 -5.13
C GLU A 229 22.64 1.48 -4.37
N ASN A 230 23.66 2.30 -4.64
CA ASN A 230 23.73 3.63 -4.03
C ASN A 230 22.68 4.55 -4.66
N ILE A 231 21.74 5.02 -3.85
CA ILE A 231 20.63 5.87 -4.28
C ILE A 231 20.71 7.30 -3.73
N GLY A 232 21.74 7.61 -2.92
CA GLY A 232 21.84 8.91 -2.28
C GLY A 232 23.16 9.12 -1.54
N ASN A 233 23.77 10.28 -1.76
CA ASN A 233 25.02 10.68 -1.10
C ASN A 233 24.76 11.78 -0.07
N ASN A 234 25.72 12.02 0.83
CA ASN A 234 25.73 13.14 1.80
C ASN A 234 24.68 13.09 2.92
N PHE A 235 24.28 11.90 3.40
CA PHE A 235 23.36 11.81 4.53
C PHE A 235 24.05 11.88 5.91
N SER A 236 25.22 12.51 5.99
CA SER A 236 26.01 12.67 7.22
C SER A 236 25.35 13.62 8.23
N ALA A 237 24.48 14.52 7.77
CA ALA A 237 23.77 15.49 8.60
C ALA A 237 22.59 14.88 9.38
N PHE A 238 22.22 13.62 9.12
CA PHE A 238 21.01 13.00 9.69
C PHE A 238 21.34 11.96 10.76
N ASP A 239 20.58 11.94 11.87
CA ASP A 239 20.79 10.97 12.97
C ASP A 239 19.71 9.88 13.04
N GLU A 240 18.53 10.12 12.46
CA GLU A 240 17.43 9.15 12.35
C GLU A 240 16.99 8.96 10.91
N PHE A 241 16.60 7.72 10.61
CA PHE A 241 16.02 7.26 9.35
C PHE A 241 14.73 6.55 9.72
N ILE A 242 13.66 6.86 8.99
CA ILE A 242 12.33 6.40 9.31
C ILE A 242 11.68 6.03 7.98
N SER A 243 11.37 4.74 7.82
CA SER A 243 10.57 4.29 6.70
C SER A 243 9.10 4.50 7.01
N VAL A 244 8.45 5.36 6.23
CA VAL A 244 7.10 5.90 6.50
C VAL A 244 6.06 5.42 5.49
N GLY A 245 6.46 4.61 4.50
CA GLY A 245 5.60 4.28 3.37
C GLY A 245 5.41 5.49 2.45
N ASP A 246 4.29 5.54 1.74
CA ASP A 246 3.89 6.70 0.92
C ASP A 246 3.34 7.82 1.83
N PHE A 247 4.23 8.70 2.30
CA PHE A 247 3.86 9.79 3.19
C PHE A 247 3.35 11.00 2.41
N SER A 248 3.85 11.21 1.20
CA SER A 248 3.44 12.28 0.29
C SER A 248 2.10 12.02 -0.39
N ASN A 249 1.59 10.79 -0.36
CA ASN A 249 0.43 10.32 -1.10
C ASN A 249 0.60 10.48 -2.62
N ASP A 250 1.83 10.27 -3.11
CA ASP A 250 2.17 10.29 -4.54
C ASP A 250 2.28 8.88 -5.17
N GLY A 251 2.04 7.85 -4.37
CA GLY A 251 2.07 6.44 -4.77
C GLY A 251 3.42 5.76 -4.60
N ASN A 252 4.45 6.45 -4.10
CA ASN A 252 5.79 5.90 -3.94
C ASN A 252 6.23 5.89 -2.46
N ALA A 253 7.03 4.90 -2.06
CA ALA A 253 7.58 4.89 -0.71
C ALA A 253 8.58 6.04 -0.50
N ASP A 254 8.42 6.73 0.63
CA ASP A 254 9.26 7.86 1.04
C ASP A 254 10.23 7.49 2.16
N LEU A 255 11.30 8.28 2.27
CA LEU A 255 12.21 8.24 3.40
C LEU A 255 12.10 9.53 4.21
N MET A 256 11.76 9.39 5.49
CA MET A 256 11.83 10.49 6.45
C MET A 256 13.13 10.42 7.25
N VAL A 257 13.81 11.56 7.42
CA VAL A 257 15.06 11.66 8.18
C VAL A 257 15.02 12.81 9.17
N ARG A 258 15.78 12.68 10.27
CA ARG A 258 15.95 13.77 11.24
C ARG A 258 17.34 14.38 11.15
N ASN A 259 17.41 15.70 11.00
CA ASN A 259 18.67 16.42 11.01
C ASN A 259 19.29 16.40 12.42
N ALA A 260 20.55 16.01 12.53
CA ALA A 260 21.25 15.84 13.79
C ALA A 260 21.50 17.16 14.52
N ALA A 261 21.67 18.28 13.81
CA ALA A 261 21.94 19.59 14.39
C ALA A 261 20.66 20.33 14.78
N THR A 262 19.70 20.42 13.86
CA THR A 262 18.46 21.19 14.08
C THR A 262 17.36 20.39 14.74
N LYS A 263 17.44 19.06 14.69
CA LYS A 263 16.36 18.12 15.08
C LYS A 263 15.06 18.34 14.30
N ASN A 264 15.14 18.93 13.11
CA ASN A 264 14.02 19.04 12.18
C ASN A 264 13.87 17.75 11.36
N LEU A 265 12.64 17.46 10.96
CA LEU A 265 12.34 16.33 10.07
C LEU A 265 12.35 16.80 8.62
N HIS A 266 12.95 15.97 7.77
CA HIS A 266 12.96 16.14 6.33
C HIS A 266 12.39 14.92 5.64
N LEU A 267 11.68 15.13 4.53
CA LEU A 267 11.14 14.09 3.67
C LEU A 267 11.92 14.04 2.36
N TYR A 268 12.44 12.87 2.05
CA TYR A 268 12.96 12.52 0.73
C TYR A 268 11.88 11.72 0.01
N ARG A 269 11.21 12.37 -0.94
CA ARG A 269 10.15 11.71 -1.71
C ARG A 269 10.73 10.63 -2.62
N GLY A 270 10.14 9.44 -2.61
CA GLY A 270 10.46 8.38 -3.53
C GLY A 270 10.19 8.79 -4.97
N ASN A 271 10.87 8.16 -5.93
CA ASN A 271 10.57 8.30 -7.35
C ASN A 271 9.95 7.03 -7.96
N GLY A 272 9.68 6.02 -7.15
CA GLY A 272 9.13 4.73 -7.58
C GLY A 272 10.04 3.94 -8.53
N SER A 273 11.31 4.29 -8.63
CA SER A 273 12.30 3.65 -9.51
C SER A 273 13.60 3.31 -8.77
N GLY A 274 13.53 3.24 -7.43
CA GLY A 274 14.67 2.95 -6.58
C GLY A 274 15.55 4.17 -6.32
N GLY A 275 14.96 5.34 -6.13
CA GLY A 275 15.67 6.57 -5.77
C GLY A 275 14.75 7.67 -5.25
N PHE A 276 15.26 8.89 -5.17
CA PHE A 276 14.50 10.05 -4.69
C PHE A 276 14.15 11.02 -5.83
N ALA A 277 12.99 11.65 -5.75
CA ALA A 277 12.53 12.64 -6.73
C ALA A 277 13.41 13.91 -6.74
N SER A 278 14.02 14.24 -5.60
CA SER A 278 15.00 15.32 -5.47
C SER A 278 16.23 14.87 -4.66
N GLY A 279 17.40 15.41 -5.01
CA GLY A 279 18.65 15.15 -4.27
C GLY A 279 18.71 15.79 -2.88
N THR A 280 17.75 16.67 -2.54
CA THR A 280 17.64 17.33 -1.23
C THR A 280 16.28 17.02 -0.62
N GLY A 281 16.25 16.66 0.67
CA GLY A 281 15.01 16.42 1.41
C GLY A 281 14.32 17.72 1.80
N GLU A 282 12.99 17.77 1.62
CA GLU A 282 12.16 18.89 2.02
C GLU A 282 11.97 18.91 3.55
N GLN A 283 12.10 20.06 4.20
CA GLN A 283 11.82 20.14 5.64
C GLN A 283 10.30 20.12 5.89
N ILE A 284 9.82 19.09 6.57
CA ILE A 284 8.38 18.87 6.82
C ILE A 284 7.99 19.05 8.29
N GLY A 285 8.96 19.20 9.19
CA GLY A 285 8.68 19.32 10.63
C GLY A 285 9.80 20.00 11.41
N THR A 286 9.42 20.69 12.49
CA THR A 286 10.35 21.36 13.41
C THR A 286 10.12 20.91 14.85
N ASN A 287 11.09 21.17 15.74
CA ASN A 287 10.98 20.92 17.19
C ASN A 287 10.89 19.43 17.62
N PHE A 288 11.56 18.51 16.92
CA PHE A 288 11.61 17.09 17.30
C PHE A 288 12.77 16.72 18.25
N SER A 289 13.34 17.70 18.96
CA SER A 289 14.46 17.51 19.90
C SER A 289 14.06 16.75 21.18
N ALA A 290 12.77 16.77 21.54
CA ALA A 290 12.26 16.11 22.73
C ALA A 290 12.06 14.59 22.56
N PHE A 291 12.30 14.02 21.38
CA PHE A 291 11.96 12.63 21.06
C PHE A 291 13.19 11.74 20.85
N ASP A 292 13.15 10.53 21.41
CA ASP A 292 14.24 9.54 21.35
C ASP A 292 13.93 8.32 20.48
N ARG A 293 12.69 8.16 20.02
CA ARG A 293 12.26 7.10 19.09
C ARG A 293 11.26 7.67 18.08
N PHE A 294 11.34 7.15 16.86
CA PHE A 294 10.53 7.52 15.72
C PHE A 294 10.12 6.25 14.99
N VAL A 295 8.86 6.16 14.60
CA VAL A 295 8.29 4.99 13.96
C VAL A 295 7.31 5.48 12.89
N GLY A 296 7.61 5.19 11.62
CA GLY A 296 6.61 5.25 10.57
C GLY A 296 5.64 4.09 10.80
N ILE A 297 4.40 4.42 11.14
CA ILE A 297 3.41 3.43 11.58
C ILE A 297 2.32 3.18 10.52
N GLY A 298 2.37 3.85 9.37
CA GLY A 298 1.32 3.81 8.36
C GLY A 298 0.11 4.66 8.78
N ASP A 299 -1.06 4.41 8.18
CA ASP A 299 -2.31 5.12 8.51
C ASP A 299 -2.89 4.64 9.85
N PHE A 300 -2.28 5.10 10.94
CA PHE A 300 -2.68 4.72 12.29
C PHE A 300 -3.96 5.43 12.73
N SER A 301 -4.27 6.58 12.10
CA SER A 301 -5.44 7.39 12.36
C SER A 301 -6.70 7.01 11.58
N GLY A 302 -6.56 6.23 10.50
CA GLY A 302 -7.65 5.79 9.63
C GLY A 302 -8.14 6.86 8.65
N ASP A 303 -7.33 7.89 8.37
CA ASP A 303 -7.69 9.01 7.49
C ASP A 303 -7.15 8.86 6.05
N GLY A 304 -6.52 7.72 5.77
CA GLY A 304 -5.93 7.38 4.48
C GLY A 304 -4.52 7.95 4.27
N LYS A 305 -3.86 8.48 5.31
CA LYS A 305 -2.53 9.08 5.19
C LYS A 305 -1.55 8.45 6.18
N ALA A 306 -0.27 8.38 5.79
CA ALA A 306 0.75 7.83 6.68
C ALA A 306 1.03 8.75 7.88
N ASP A 307 1.12 8.16 9.06
CA ASP A 307 1.37 8.84 10.32
C ASP A 307 2.75 8.54 10.90
N LEU A 308 3.20 9.42 11.80
CA LEU A 308 4.43 9.24 12.57
C LEU A 308 4.13 9.08 14.06
N LEU A 309 4.64 8.00 14.64
CA LEU A 309 4.63 7.80 16.08
C LEU A 309 6.01 8.09 16.67
N VAL A 310 6.06 8.91 17.73
CA VAL A 310 7.31 9.29 18.40
C VAL A 310 7.23 9.05 19.90
N ARG A 311 8.38 8.78 20.54
CA ARG A 311 8.47 8.66 22.00
C ARG A 311 9.21 9.83 22.60
N ASN A 312 8.58 10.49 23.58
CA ASN A 312 9.22 11.55 24.34
C ASN A 312 10.37 11.00 25.18
N ALA A 313 11.54 11.64 25.09
CA ALA A 313 12.77 11.20 25.76
C ALA A 313 12.70 11.30 27.29
N THR A 314 11.88 12.21 27.83
CA THR A 314 11.76 12.44 29.27
C THR A 314 10.62 11.63 29.86
N THR A 315 9.40 11.79 29.34
CA THR A 315 8.21 11.15 29.92
C THR A 315 8.07 9.69 29.49
N LYS A 316 8.74 9.29 28.40
CA LYS A 316 8.58 7.99 27.75
C LYS A 316 7.15 7.71 27.28
N ASN A 317 6.34 8.75 27.09
CA ASN A 317 5.02 8.66 26.47
C ASN A 317 5.14 8.67 24.95
N LEU A 318 4.17 8.03 24.29
CA LEU A 318 4.04 8.02 22.84
C LEU A 318 3.14 9.16 22.39
N HIS A 319 3.56 9.82 21.32
CA HIS A 319 2.80 10.85 20.64
C HIS A 319 2.62 10.51 19.17
N LEU A 320 1.41 10.74 18.66
CA LEU A 320 1.04 10.61 17.26
C LEU A 320 1.08 11.98 16.58
N TYR A 321 1.81 12.04 15.48
CA TYR A 321 1.79 13.14 14.53
C TYR A 321 1.03 12.66 13.29
N ARG A 322 -0.17 13.20 13.07
CA ARG A 322 -0.99 12.85 11.91
C ARG A 322 -0.41 13.48 10.65
N GLY A 323 -0.12 12.66 9.64
CA GLY A 323 0.42 13.13 8.37
C GLY A 323 -0.64 13.86 7.55
N ASP A 324 -0.23 14.79 6.70
CA ASP A 324 -1.15 15.45 5.77
C ASP A 324 -0.77 15.31 4.29
N GLY A 325 0.35 14.66 3.97
CA GLY A 325 0.92 14.57 2.60
C GLY A 325 2.10 15.53 2.37
N SER A 326 2.22 16.56 3.20
CA SER A 326 3.23 17.63 3.07
C SER A 326 3.97 17.92 4.37
N GLY A 327 3.43 17.43 5.48
CA GLY A 327 3.94 17.57 6.83
C GLY A 327 2.92 16.95 7.78
N PHE A 328 2.56 17.70 8.82
CA PHE A 328 1.68 17.20 9.87
C PHE A 328 0.51 18.15 10.10
N ALA A 329 -0.70 17.58 10.23
CA ALA A 329 -1.94 18.33 10.39
C ALA A 329 -1.95 19.25 11.64
N SER A 330 -1.20 18.87 12.69
CA SER A 330 -0.95 19.71 13.86
C SER A 330 0.53 19.73 14.20
N GLY A 331 1.09 20.92 14.43
CA GLY A 331 2.51 21.09 14.81
C GLY A 331 2.90 20.47 16.16
N THR A 332 1.92 20.02 16.97
CA THR A 332 2.13 19.30 18.23
C THR A 332 1.52 17.91 18.13
N GLY A 333 2.27 16.86 18.49
CA GLY A 333 1.77 15.49 18.48
C GLY A 333 0.80 15.20 19.63
N GLU A 334 -0.28 14.47 19.33
CA GLU A 334 -1.27 14.01 20.31
C GLU A 334 -0.68 12.89 21.16
N GLN A 335 -0.84 12.93 22.49
CA GLN A 335 -0.38 11.83 23.33
C GLN A 335 -1.31 10.62 23.21
N VAL A 336 -0.80 9.48 22.75
CA VAL A 336 -1.58 8.27 22.45
C VAL A 336 -1.19 7.06 23.29
N GLY A 337 -0.13 7.17 24.08
CA GLY A 337 0.32 6.09 24.95
C GLY A 337 1.19 6.55 26.12
N THR A 338 1.10 5.82 27.23
CA THR A 338 1.89 6.04 28.45
C THR A 338 2.63 4.77 28.86
N ASN A 339 3.65 4.89 29.71
CA ASN A 339 4.40 3.75 30.28
C ASN A 339 5.25 2.94 29.29
N PHE A 340 5.83 3.59 28.27
CA PHE A 340 6.75 2.93 27.32
C PHE A 340 8.23 3.01 27.72
N SER A 341 8.52 3.20 29.02
CA SER A 341 9.88 3.28 29.56
C SER A 341 10.62 1.95 29.56
N ALA A 342 9.89 0.83 29.60
CA ALA A 342 10.45 -0.52 29.63
C ALA A 342 10.96 -1.01 28.27
N PHE A 343 10.76 -0.27 27.17
CA PHE A 343 11.05 -0.74 25.81
C PHE A 343 12.24 -0.03 25.17
N ASP A 344 13.09 -0.78 24.47
CA ASP A 344 14.32 -0.25 23.83
C ASP A 344 14.22 -0.11 22.30
N LEU A 345 13.43 -0.97 21.64
CA LEU A 345 13.15 -0.94 20.20
C LEU A 345 11.65 -0.84 19.92
N PHE A 346 11.31 -0.18 18.81
CA PHE A 346 9.97 0.14 18.36
C PHE A 346 9.90 0.00 16.84
N VAL A 347 8.86 -0.65 16.34
CA VAL A 347 8.68 -0.92 14.91
C VAL A 347 7.20 -0.85 14.55
N GLY A 348 6.87 -0.11 13.49
CA GLY A 348 5.56 -0.13 12.86
C GLY A 348 5.54 -1.31 11.89
N ALA A 349 4.81 -2.35 12.23
CA ALA A 349 4.79 -3.59 11.46
C ALA A 349 3.82 -3.52 10.27
N GLY A 350 2.95 -2.52 10.22
CA GLY A 350 1.73 -2.58 9.41
C GLY A 350 0.65 -3.35 10.19
N ASP A 351 -0.31 -3.94 9.49
CA ASP A 351 -1.34 -4.80 10.10
C ASP A 351 -0.77 -6.17 10.45
N PHE A 352 -0.15 -6.27 11.63
CA PHE A 352 0.45 -7.52 12.09
C PHE A 352 -0.60 -8.49 12.63
N SER A 353 -1.68 -7.98 13.21
CA SER A 353 -2.74 -8.79 13.78
C SER A 353 -3.76 -9.30 12.76
N GLY A 354 -3.78 -8.73 11.55
CA GLY A 354 -4.72 -9.08 10.49
C GLY A 354 -6.12 -8.48 10.68
N ASP A 355 -6.25 -7.39 11.45
CA ASP A 355 -7.52 -6.72 11.73
C ASP A 355 -7.78 -5.48 10.85
N GLY A 356 -6.92 -5.26 9.86
CA GLY A 356 -6.98 -4.18 8.89
C GLY A 356 -6.40 -2.86 9.39
N LYS A 357 -5.71 -2.84 10.53
CA LYS A 357 -5.21 -1.61 11.16
C LYS A 357 -3.73 -1.70 11.48
N PRO A 358 -2.97 -0.60 11.39
CA PRO A 358 -1.55 -0.67 11.70
C PRO A 358 -1.27 -0.89 13.19
N ASP A 359 -0.28 -1.74 13.45
CA ASP A 359 0.14 -2.17 14.78
C ASP A 359 1.57 -1.73 15.11
N LEU A 360 1.86 -1.68 16.41
CA LEU A 360 3.19 -1.39 16.94
C LEU A 360 3.79 -2.64 17.60
N ILE A 361 4.98 -3.03 17.16
CA ILE A 361 5.82 -4.01 17.87
C ILE A 361 6.88 -3.27 18.69
N VAL A 362 7.03 -3.65 19.95
CA VAL A 362 8.07 -3.13 20.85
C VAL A 362 8.88 -4.24 21.48
N ARG A 363 10.15 -3.98 21.79
CA ARG A 363 10.99 -4.93 22.52
C ARG A 363 11.24 -4.47 23.95
N ASN A 364 10.96 -5.34 24.91
CA ASN A 364 11.27 -5.09 26.31
C ASN A 364 12.79 -5.05 26.53
N ALA A 365 13.28 -3.98 27.14
CA ALA A 365 14.70 -3.74 27.34
C ALA A 365 15.36 -4.75 28.30
N SER A 366 14.61 -5.30 29.25
CA SER A 366 15.12 -6.26 30.24
C SER A 366 15.03 -7.69 29.73
N THR A 367 13.83 -8.14 29.33
CA THR A 367 13.60 -9.53 28.92
C THR A 367 14.00 -9.82 27.48
N LYS A 368 14.11 -8.78 26.65
CA LYS A 368 14.30 -8.88 25.20
C LYS A 368 13.17 -9.64 24.49
N ASN A 369 11.99 -9.70 25.09
CA ASN A 369 10.79 -10.22 24.45
C ASN A 369 10.12 -9.14 23.59
N LEU A 370 9.44 -9.56 22.54
CA LEU A 370 8.63 -8.71 21.69
C LEU A 370 7.19 -8.66 22.19
N HIS A 371 6.61 -7.47 22.16
CA HIS A 371 5.22 -7.23 22.49
C HIS A 371 4.51 -6.49 21.35
N LEU A 372 3.30 -6.92 21.02
CA LEU A 372 2.40 -6.32 20.06
C LEU A 372 1.40 -5.41 20.78
N TYR A 373 1.32 -4.17 20.32
CA TYR A 373 0.28 -3.22 20.68
C TYR A 373 -0.61 -2.99 19.47
N ARG A 374 -1.83 -3.56 19.51
CA ARG A 374 -2.75 -3.47 18.39
C ARG A 374 -3.34 -2.07 18.23
N GLY A 375 -3.34 -1.57 17.01
CA GLY A 375 -3.96 -0.29 16.66
C GLY A 375 -5.48 -0.35 16.75
N ASN A 376 -6.12 0.77 17.07
CA ASN A 376 -7.57 0.88 17.03
C ASN A 376 -8.10 1.42 15.69
N GLY A 377 -7.22 1.90 14.80
CA GLY A 377 -7.57 2.53 13.51
C GLY A 377 -8.16 3.93 13.65
N SER A 378 -7.91 4.60 14.77
CA SER A 378 -8.37 5.96 15.08
C SER A 378 -7.30 6.77 15.80
N GLY A 379 -6.04 6.38 15.65
CA GLY A 379 -4.88 7.07 16.21
C GLY A 379 -4.54 6.64 17.64
N GLY A 380 -4.95 5.45 18.07
CA GLY A 380 -4.61 4.92 19.38
C GLY A 380 -4.51 3.40 19.39
N PHE A 381 -4.38 2.83 20.58
CA PHE A 381 -4.28 1.38 20.77
C PHE A 381 -5.59 0.80 21.28
N VAL A 382 -5.82 -0.48 21.00
CA VAL A 382 -6.82 -1.28 21.73
C VAL A 382 -6.41 -1.35 23.20
N SER A 383 -7.35 -1.10 24.13
CA SER A 383 -7.05 -1.03 25.57
C SER A 383 -6.38 -2.31 26.08
N GLY A 384 -5.28 -2.19 26.83
CA GLY A 384 -4.62 -3.32 27.47
C GLY A 384 -3.11 -3.12 27.61
N THR A 385 -2.44 -4.15 28.11
CA THR A 385 -0.97 -4.28 28.05
C THR A 385 -0.62 -5.04 26.78
N GLY A 386 0.45 -4.62 26.07
CA GLY A 386 0.85 -5.27 24.81
C GLY A 386 1.05 -6.79 24.96
N GLU A 387 0.57 -7.54 23.98
CA GLU A 387 0.60 -9.01 23.95
C GLU A 387 2.00 -9.49 23.62
N GLN A 388 2.54 -10.47 24.37
CA GLN A 388 3.87 -11.00 24.06
C GLN A 388 3.80 -11.91 22.82
N ILE A 389 4.47 -11.51 21.75
CA ILE A 389 4.46 -12.23 20.46
C ILE A 389 5.78 -12.94 20.14
N GLY A 390 6.82 -12.74 20.95
CA GLY A 390 8.12 -13.37 20.71
C GLY A 390 9.06 -13.35 21.90
N THR A 391 9.92 -14.36 21.98
CA THR A 391 10.99 -14.49 22.98
C THR A 391 12.35 -14.62 22.31
N ASN A 392 13.44 -14.43 23.08
CA ASN A 392 14.83 -14.63 22.61
C ASN A 392 15.34 -13.63 21.56
N PHE A 393 14.86 -12.39 21.56
CA PHE A 393 15.37 -11.34 20.65
C PHE A 393 16.60 -10.60 21.20
N SER A 394 17.35 -11.21 22.13
CA SER A 394 18.55 -10.62 22.74
C SER A 394 19.74 -10.54 21.79
N ALA A 395 19.78 -11.41 20.78
CA ALA A 395 20.84 -11.45 19.79
C ALA A 395 20.73 -10.36 18.71
N PHE A 396 19.66 -9.56 18.69
CA PHE A 396 19.38 -8.61 17.60
C PHE A 396 19.60 -7.16 18.05
N ASP A 397 20.26 -6.33 17.22
CA ASP A 397 20.49 -4.91 17.51
C ASP A 397 19.54 -3.96 16.78
N MET A 398 18.85 -4.44 15.75
CA MET A 398 17.83 -3.71 14.99
C MET A 398 16.64 -4.62 14.67
N LEU A 399 15.48 -4.00 14.62
CA LEU A 399 14.23 -4.60 14.14
C LEU A 399 13.65 -3.64 13.10
N ILE A 400 13.12 -4.20 12.01
CA ILE A 400 12.58 -3.48 10.85
C ILE A 400 11.23 -4.11 10.54
N GLY A 401 10.21 -3.28 10.43
CA GLY A 401 8.89 -3.71 9.98
C GLY A 401 8.97 -3.81 8.48
N ALA A 402 8.64 -4.95 7.90
CA ALA A 402 8.80 -5.17 6.47
C ALA A 402 7.45 -5.17 5.72
N GLY A 403 6.33 -5.03 6.44
CA GLY A 403 5.03 -5.35 5.86
C GLY A 403 4.97 -6.83 5.49
N ASP A 404 4.13 -7.20 4.54
CA ASP A 404 4.12 -8.57 3.98
C ASP A 404 5.32 -8.78 3.06
N PHE A 405 6.49 -9.03 3.67
CA PHE A 405 7.71 -9.27 2.93
C PHE A 405 7.66 -10.60 2.19
N SER A 406 7.08 -11.63 2.79
CA SER A 406 7.06 -12.98 2.22
C SER A 406 5.98 -13.22 1.16
N GLY A 407 5.04 -12.29 1.00
CA GLY A 407 3.93 -12.39 0.06
C GLY A 407 2.84 -13.37 0.50
N ASP A 408 2.76 -13.68 1.80
CA ASP A 408 1.79 -14.63 2.37
C ASP A 408 0.51 -13.95 2.89
N GLY A 409 0.42 -12.64 2.74
CA GLY A 409 -0.68 -11.78 3.15
C GLY A 409 -0.59 -11.31 4.60
N ARG A 410 0.53 -11.52 5.30
CA ARG A 410 0.71 -11.14 6.71
C ARG A 410 1.96 -10.31 6.92
N ALA A 411 1.92 -9.39 7.87
CA ALA A 411 3.10 -8.58 8.15
C ALA A 411 4.23 -9.40 8.80
N ASP A 412 5.45 -9.15 8.32
CA ASP A 412 6.68 -9.80 8.71
C ASP A 412 7.61 -8.83 9.46
N LEU A 413 8.59 -9.41 10.15
CA LEU A 413 9.62 -8.68 10.87
C LEU A 413 11.02 -9.09 10.39
N ILE A 414 11.85 -8.11 10.05
CA ILE A 414 13.27 -8.34 9.78
C ILE A 414 14.07 -7.93 11.02
N ALA A 415 14.97 -8.80 11.47
CA ALA A 415 15.85 -8.56 12.60
C ALA A 415 17.31 -8.68 12.20
N ARG A 416 18.15 -7.73 12.64
CA ARG A 416 19.59 -7.78 12.39
C ARG A 416 20.34 -8.35 13.58
N ASN A 417 21.09 -9.41 13.36
CA ASN A 417 21.91 -10.03 14.40
C ASN A 417 23.03 -9.08 14.82
N ALA A 418 23.17 -8.83 16.12
CA ALA A 418 24.15 -7.89 16.67
C ALA A 418 25.61 -8.34 16.47
N SER A 419 25.87 -9.65 16.40
CA SER A 419 27.21 -10.20 16.24
C SER A 419 27.57 -10.38 14.76
N THR A 420 26.76 -11.12 14.02
CA THR A 420 27.06 -11.46 12.61
C THR A 420 26.71 -10.33 11.65
N LYS A 421 25.82 -9.42 12.06
CA LYS A 421 25.21 -8.39 11.21
C LYS A 421 24.42 -8.97 10.04
N ASN A 422 24.01 -10.24 10.11
CA ASN A 422 23.10 -10.83 9.13
C ASN A 422 21.65 -10.42 9.41
N LEU A 423 20.83 -10.39 8.36
CA LEU A 423 19.40 -10.14 8.45
C LEU A 423 18.65 -11.47 8.53
N HIS A 424 17.65 -11.50 9.40
CA HIS A 424 16.77 -12.64 9.62
C HIS A 424 15.31 -12.23 9.46
N LEU A 425 14.56 -12.94 8.63
CA LEU A 425 13.12 -12.78 8.43
C LEU A 425 12.36 -13.65 9.42
N TYR A 426 11.44 -13.03 10.15
CA TYR A 426 10.45 -13.70 10.98
C TYR A 426 9.09 -13.51 10.32
N ARG A 427 8.57 -14.58 9.73
CA ARG A 427 7.26 -14.56 9.08
C ARG A 427 6.14 -14.48 10.10
N GLY A 428 5.27 -13.48 10.00
CA GLY A 428 4.18 -13.27 10.93
C GLY A 428 3.04 -14.27 10.72
N ASP A 429 2.33 -14.63 11.80
CA ASP A 429 1.14 -15.49 11.71
C ASP A 429 -0.16 -14.82 12.21
N GLY A 430 -0.10 -13.53 12.57
CA GLY A 430 -1.21 -12.79 13.19
C GLY A 430 -1.15 -12.72 14.72
N SER A 431 -0.42 -13.64 15.35
CA SER A 431 -0.32 -13.79 16.82
C SER A 431 1.12 -13.90 17.33
N GLY A 432 2.07 -14.01 16.41
CA GLY A 432 3.46 -14.33 16.66
C GLY A 432 4.16 -14.61 15.34
N PHE A 433 5.01 -15.62 15.31
CA PHE A 433 5.81 -15.95 14.14
C PHE A 433 5.71 -17.44 13.82
N ALA A 434 5.59 -17.76 12.53
CA ALA A 434 5.42 -19.13 12.03
C ALA A 434 6.63 -20.04 12.36
N SER A 435 7.83 -19.47 12.53
CA SER A 435 9.02 -20.18 12.99
C SER A 435 9.76 -19.38 14.07
N GLY A 436 10.17 -20.04 15.15
CA GLY A 436 10.84 -19.38 16.28
C GLY A 436 12.30 -18.98 16.01
N THR A 437 12.87 -19.39 14.88
CA THR A 437 14.26 -19.08 14.49
C THR A 437 14.23 -18.46 13.09
N GLY A 438 14.16 -17.13 13.02
CA GLY A 438 14.00 -16.41 11.75
C GLY A 438 14.98 -16.87 10.66
N GLU A 439 14.48 -16.94 9.42
CA GLU A 439 15.21 -17.36 8.23
C GLU A 439 16.27 -16.32 7.87
N GLN A 440 17.52 -16.72 7.63
CA GLN A 440 18.55 -15.75 7.23
C GLN A 440 18.32 -15.32 5.78
N ILE A 441 18.00 -14.04 5.58
CA ILE A 441 17.67 -13.46 4.26
C ILE A 441 18.72 -12.48 3.73
N GLY A 442 19.78 -12.21 4.51
CA GLY A 442 20.84 -11.28 4.10
C GLY A 442 22.13 -11.44 4.90
N THR A 443 23.26 -11.21 4.23
CA THR A 443 24.60 -11.22 4.82
C THR A 443 25.33 -9.92 4.52
N ASN A 444 26.43 -9.65 5.23
CA ASN A 444 27.30 -8.48 5.00
C ASN A 444 26.69 -7.10 5.31
N PHE A 445 25.73 -7.00 6.24
CA PHE A 445 25.20 -5.69 6.67
C PHE A 445 26.05 -5.00 7.76
N SER A 446 27.31 -5.41 7.94
CA SER A 446 28.22 -4.83 8.95
C SER A 446 28.65 -3.41 8.65
N ALA A 447 28.62 -3.01 7.37
CA ALA A 447 28.95 -1.67 6.94
C ALA A 447 27.85 -0.64 7.21
N PHE A 448 26.66 -1.02 7.69
CA PHE A 448 25.50 -0.12 7.77
C PHE A 448 25.11 0.22 9.22
N ASP A 449 24.93 1.51 9.51
CA ASP A 449 24.56 2.00 10.85
C ASP A 449 23.08 2.33 11.02
N ARG A 450 22.33 2.38 9.90
CA ARG A 450 20.87 2.53 9.84
C ARG A 450 20.33 1.61 8.77
N ILE A 451 19.20 0.97 9.06
CA ILE A 451 18.47 0.12 8.14
C ILE A 451 16.97 0.34 8.40
N VAL A 452 16.20 0.63 7.37
CA VAL A 452 14.76 0.92 7.46
C VAL A 452 13.97 0.34 6.30
#